data_AF-A0ABC9PE32-F1
#
_entry.id   AF-A0ABC9PE32-F1
#
_cell.length_a   1.000
_cell.length_b   1.000
_cell.length_c   1.000
_cell.angle_alpha   90.00
_cell.angle_beta   90.00
_cell.angle_gamma   90.00
#
_symmetry.space_group_name_H-M   'P 1'
#
loop_
_entity.id
_entity.type
_entity.pdbx_description
1 polymer ?
#
loop_
_entity_poly.entity_id
_entity_poly.type
_entity_poly.pdbx_seq_one_letter_code
_entity_poly.pdbx_strand_id
1 'polypeptide(L)'
;MRQEKNTKAMFNRRYWPGLSLASAATLAAALISTGRVQAENKSIPDWASRREVGIYDPSVPDIEDDPTIFDDPGPIKVPEAPKSEFPNAFYDESGERITNRIVLHEGKYYGADLSGYTYKVQDDPAEQIPTNLKNSFYTSPTGNVYYFDNKGQRVINFYTVDGKQYFFDSYGRLVKNRFIDFTEYTFYIGGDGSPYKNGLYKIGKYYYYFGEYGELYRETIVNYNGKTYYANWYGVVNIKDEEVTP
;
A
#
# COMPACT_ATOMS: atom_id res chain seq x y z
N MET A 1 -53.51 -22.92 -8.14
CA MET A 1 -52.79 -24.01 -8.83
C MET A 1 -51.94 -23.44 -9.96
N ARG A 2 -50.63 -23.32 -9.75
CA ARG A 2 -49.60 -23.21 -10.81
C ARG A 2 -48.25 -23.37 -10.11
N GLN A 3 -47.85 -24.61 -9.88
CA GLN A 3 -46.82 -25.33 -10.67
C GLN A 3 -45.45 -24.67 -10.52
N GLU A 4 -44.77 -25.09 -9.46
CA GLU A 4 -43.32 -25.08 -9.31
C GLU A 4 -42.67 -25.76 -10.52
N LYS A 5 -41.71 -25.08 -11.16
CA LYS A 5 -40.70 -25.77 -11.96
C LYS A 5 -39.38 -25.72 -11.21
N ASN A 6 -39.16 -26.80 -10.47
CA ASN A 6 -37.85 -27.27 -10.06
C ASN A 6 -36.95 -27.43 -11.29
N THR A 7 -35.77 -26.83 -11.26
CA THR A 7 -34.62 -27.34 -12.04
C THR A 7 -33.42 -27.37 -11.11
N LYS A 8 -33.24 -28.53 -10.48
CA LYS A 8 -32.00 -28.96 -9.82
C LYS A 8 -31.13 -29.64 -10.88
N ALA A 9 -29.93 -29.10 -11.11
CA ALA A 9 -28.70 -29.78 -11.50
C ALA A 9 -27.70 -28.68 -11.92
N MET A 10 -26.42 -28.66 -11.54
CA MET A 10 -25.59 -29.59 -10.79
C MET A 10 -24.45 -28.75 -10.20
N PHE A 11 -24.06 -29.10 -8.97
CA PHE A 11 -22.83 -28.66 -8.33
C PHE A 11 -21.62 -28.83 -9.27
N ASN A 12 -20.80 -27.80 -9.41
CA ASN A 12 -19.37 -28.02 -9.54
C ASN A 12 -18.62 -27.02 -8.65
N ARG A 13 -18.25 -27.49 -7.46
CA ARG A 13 -17.34 -26.80 -6.55
C ARG A 13 -15.95 -26.79 -7.18
N ARG A 14 -15.35 -25.61 -7.36
CA ARG A 14 -13.91 -25.42 -7.17
C ARG A 14 -13.66 -24.09 -6.47
N TYR A 15 -12.84 -24.18 -5.44
CA TYR A 15 -12.51 -23.20 -4.42
C TYR A 15 -11.81 -21.95 -4.98
N TRP A 16 -12.05 -20.79 -4.34
CA TRP A 16 -10.98 -19.88 -3.93
C TRP A 16 -11.29 -19.26 -2.55
N PRO A 17 -10.45 -19.52 -1.52
CA PRO A 17 -10.55 -18.95 -0.18
C PRO A 17 -9.72 -17.66 -0.08
N GLY A 18 -10.11 -16.74 0.81
CA GLY A 18 -9.25 -15.62 1.20
C GLY A 18 -9.92 -14.31 1.64
N LEU A 19 -11.15 -14.32 2.16
CA LEU A 19 -11.61 -13.24 3.03
C LEU A 19 -10.81 -13.32 4.34
N SER A 20 -9.98 -12.33 4.64
CA SER A 20 -9.48 -12.15 6.01
C SER A 20 -10.55 -11.40 6.81
N LEU A 21 -11.30 -12.16 7.60
CA LEU A 21 -12.15 -11.70 8.68
C LEU A 21 -11.30 -11.06 9.78
N ALA A 22 -11.20 -9.74 9.83
CA ALA A 22 -10.85 -8.98 11.04
C ALA A 22 -11.09 -7.47 10.86
N SER A 23 -12.33 -7.05 10.60
CA SER A 23 -12.78 -5.66 10.86
C SER A 23 -14.31 -5.59 10.87
N ALA A 24 -14.97 -6.51 11.59
CA ALA A 24 -16.40 -6.41 11.91
C ALA A 24 -16.79 -7.50 12.90
N ALA A 25 -16.46 -7.32 14.19
CA ALA A 25 -17.17 -7.83 15.37
C ALA A 25 -16.21 -8.10 16.53
N THR A 26 -16.14 -7.18 17.49
CA THR A 26 -16.19 -7.61 18.88
C THR A 26 -17.15 -6.67 19.61
N LEU A 27 -18.28 -7.26 19.99
CA LEU A 27 -19.43 -6.64 20.61
C LEU A 27 -19.09 -6.03 21.96
N ALA A 28 -19.73 -4.89 22.21
CA ALA A 28 -20.05 -4.37 23.52
C ALA A 28 -20.79 -5.41 24.37
N ALA A 29 -20.28 -5.69 25.57
CA ALA A 29 -21.03 -6.36 26.62
C ALA A 29 -20.67 -5.74 27.97
N ALA A 30 -21.41 -4.70 28.39
CA ALA A 30 -21.68 -4.39 29.79
C ALA A 30 -22.83 -3.39 29.94
N LEU A 31 -23.99 -3.92 30.35
CA LEU A 31 -25.08 -3.31 31.14
C LEU A 31 -25.72 -1.99 30.66
N ILE A 32 -26.92 -2.09 30.06
CA ILE A 32 -28.03 -1.18 30.42
C ILE A 32 -29.33 -1.98 30.53
N SER A 33 -29.81 -2.11 31.78
CA SER A 33 -31.19 -2.42 32.11
C SER A 33 -32.07 -1.22 31.76
N THR A 34 -33.10 -1.49 30.94
CA THR A 34 -34.38 -0.77 30.82
C THR A 34 -34.35 0.73 30.53
N GLY A 35 -34.61 1.09 29.26
CA GLY A 35 -35.09 2.41 28.88
C GLY A 35 -35.00 2.65 27.37
N ARG A 36 -36.05 2.31 26.62
CA ARG A 36 -36.24 2.83 25.25
C ARG A 36 -36.40 4.34 25.36
N VAL A 37 -35.69 5.15 24.55
CA VAL A 37 -36.21 5.90 23.38
C VAL A 37 -35.04 6.64 22.66
N GLN A 38 -35.02 6.49 21.32
CA GLN A 38 -34.44 7.30 20.23
C GLN A 38 -32.94 7.63 20.22
N ALA A 39 -32.18 6.83 19.45
CA ALA A 39 -30.99 7.31 18.75
C ALA A 39 -31.43 8.01 17.46
N GLU A 40 -31.20 9.31 17.36
CA GLU A 40 -31.28 10.03 16.09
C GLU A 40 -30.17 9.53 15.17
N ASN A 41 -30.57 8.77 14.16
CA ASN A 41 -29.74 8.31 13.07
C ASN A 41 -29.35 9.52 12.20
N LYS A 42 -28.30 10.27 12.58
CA LYS A 42 -27.70 11.27 11.70
C LYS A 42 -26.83 10.57 10.67
N SER A 43 -27.50 10.30 9.56
CA SER A 43 -27.01 9.87 8.27
C SER A 43 -25.71 10.55 7.84
N ILE A 44 -24.87 9.73 7.21
CA ILE A 44 -23.66 10.10 6.48
C ILE A 44 -23.98 11.26 5.51
N PRO A 45 -23.18 12.34 5.47
CA PRO A 45 -23.37 13.43 4.51
C PRO A 45 -23.22 12.93 3.06
N ASP A 46 -24.22 13.25 2.25
CA ASP A 46 -24.48 12.74 0.89
C ASP A 46 -23.41 13.08 -0.18
N TRP A 47 -22.36 13.84 0.17
CA TRP A 47 -21.25 14.15 -0.74
C TRP A 47 -20.17 13.05 -0.79
N ALA A 48 -20.22 12.07 0.12
CA ALA A 48 -19.27 10.95 0.18
C ALA A 48 -19.69 9.71 -0.68
N SER A 49 -20.77 9.80 -1.47
CA SER A 49 -21.35 8.66 -2.21
C SER A 49 -21.19 8.69 -3.73
N ARG A 50 -20.44 9.62 -4.34
CA ARG A 50 -20.29 9.68 -5.81
C ARG A 50 -18.99 9.04 -6.32
N ARG A 51 -18.98 7.71 -6.36
CA ARG A 51 -18.30 6.96 -7.44
C ARG A 51 -19.35 6.65 -8.51
N GLU A 52 -19.69 7.64 -9.32
CA GLU A 52 -20.42 7.40 -10.57
C GLU A 52 -19.39 7.21 -11.68
N VAL A 53 -19.19 5.93 -12.00
CA VAL A 53 -18.68 5.45 -13.27
C VAL A 53 -19.47 6.18 -14.37
N GLY A 54 -18.78 6.88 -15.26
CA GLY A 54 -19.40 7.64 -16.35
C GLY A 54 -20.41 6.78 -17.11
N ILE A 55 -21.67 7.15 -16.96
CA ILE A 55 -22.83 6.52 -17.59
C ILE A 55 -22.84 6.98 -19.04
N TYR A 56 -22.89 6.00 -19.94
CA TYR A 56 -23.29 6.09 -21.34
C TYR A 56 -24.32 7.21 -21.62
N ASP A 57 -24.04 8.06 -22.61
CA ASP A 57 -24.90 9.16 -23.05
C ASP A 57 -25.80 8.71 -24.23
N PRO A 58 -27.12 8.54 -24.03
CA PRO A 58 -28.05 8.11 -25.07
C PRO A 58 -28.41 9.22 -26.09
N SER A 59 -27.80 10.41 -26.01
CA SER A 59 -27.96 11.49 -27.01
C SER A 59 -26.91 11.45 -28.12
N VAL A 60 -25.93 10.56 -28.03
CA VAL A 60 -24.98 10.27 -29.10
C VAL A 60 -25.62 9.26 -30.05
N PRO A 61 -25.90 9.60 -31.33
CA PRO A 61 -26.42 8.62 -32.27
C PRO A 61 -25.40 7.50 -32.48
N ASP A 62 -25.88 6.25 -32.52
CA ASP A 62 -25.06 5.10 -32.88
C ASP A 62 -24.40 5.37 -34.25
N ILE A 63 -23.06 5.36 -34.29
CA ILE A 63 -22.31 5.36 -35.56
C ILE A 63 -22.41 3.94 -36.12
N GLU A 64 -23.60 3.57 -36.58
CA GLU A 64 -23.83 2.43 -37.46
C GLU A 64 -24.88 2.85 -38.48
N ASP A 65 -24.43 3.56 -39.53
CA ASP A 65 -24.96 3.52 -40.91
C ASP A 65 -24.35 4.67 -41.76
N ASP A 66 -23.01 4.79 -41.76
CA ASP A 66 -22.31 5.51 -42.83
C ASP A 66 -21.61 4.49 -43.75
N PRO A 67 -22.19 4.18 -44.92
CA PRO A 67 -21.64 3.20 -45.85
C PRO A 67 -20.41 3.71 -46.61
N THR A 68 -19.85 4.87 -46.26
CA THR A 68 -18.63 5.42 -46.86
C THR A 68 -17.35 5.23 -46.02
N ILE A 69 -17.41 4.51 -44.89
CA ILE A 69 -16.29 4.35 -43.93
C ILE A 69 -15.55 2.99 -44.05
N PHE A 70 -15.88 2.15 -45.02
CA PHE A 70 -15.18 0.87 -45.26
C PHE A 70 -14.34 0.87 -46.55
N ASP A 71 -13.45 1.85 -46.71
CA ASP A 71 -12.19 1.59 -47.41
C ASP A 71 -11.20 1.09 -46.36
N ASP A 72 -11.16 -0.24 -46.16
CA ASP A 72 -10.24 -0.94 -45.26
C ASP A 72 -8.78 -0.57 -45.60
N PRO A 73 -8.14 0.36 -44.86
CA PRO A 73 -6.70 0.49 -44.96
C PRO A 73 -6.20 -0.66 -44.10
N GLY A 74 -5.88 -1.79 -44.74
CA GLY A 74 -5.47 -3.02 -44.08
C GLY A 74 -4.55 -2.78 -42.87
N PRO A 75 -4.56 -3.69 -41.88
CA PRO A 75 -4.29 -3.42 -40.48
C PRO A 75 -3.17 -2.40 -40.27
N ILE A 76 -3.49 -1.30 -39.59
CA ILE A 76 -2.49 -0.33 -39.12
C ILE A 76 -1.41 -1.13 -38.40
N LYS A 77 -0.22 -1.20 -38.98
CA LYS A 77 0.95 -1.69 -38.26
C LYS A 77 1.21 -0.69 -37.16
N VAL A 78 0.71 -0.96 -35.96
CA VAL A 78 1.09 -0.24 -34.76
C VAL A 78 2.62 -0.30 -34.74
N PRO A 79 3.32 0.84 -34.83
CA PRO A 79 4.77 0.83 -34.80
C PRO A 79 5.16 0.07 -33.54
N GLU A 80 6.01 -0.95 -33.72
CA GLU A 80 6.51 -1.75 -32.61
C GLU A 80 7.02 -0.78 -31.56
N ALA A 81 6.44 -0.82 -30.35
CA ALA A 81 6.79 0.13 -29.30
C ALA A 81 8.32 0.17 -29.19
N PRO A 82 8.94 1.37 -29.14
CA PRO A 82 10.38 1.47 -29.09
C PRO A 82 10.89 0.54 -28.01
N LYS A 83 11.74 -0.41 -28.39
CA LYS A 83 12.28 -1.40 -27.46
C LYS A 83 12.88 -0.62 -26.30
N SER A 84 12.41 -0.90 -25.09
CA SER A 84 12.94 -0.29 -23.86
C SER A 84 14.47 -0.38 -23.90
N GLU A 85 15.16 0.74 -23.72
CA GLU A 85 16.62 0.83 -23.70
C GLU A 85 17.26 0.05 -22.52
N PHE A 86 16.44 -0.59 -21.69
CA PHE A 86 16.86 -1.34 -20.51
C PHE A 86 15.92 -2.53 -20.25
N PRO A 87 16.39 -3.60 -19.58
CA PRO A 87 15.60 -4.80 -19.35
C PRO A 87 14.33 -4.50 -18.55
N ASN A 88 13.17 -5.03 -18.96
CA ASN A 88 11.88 -4.86 -18.25
C ASN A 88 11.84 -5.56 -16.88
N ALA A 89 12.74 -6.52 -16.65
CA ALA A 89 12.87 -7.29 -15.42
C ALA A 89 14.32 -7.76 -15.27
N PHE A 90 14.74 -7.95 -14.03
CA PHE A 90 15.99 -8.64 -13.69
C PHE A 90 15.69 -9.98 -13.04
N TYR A 91 16.60 -10.93 -13.22
CA TYR A 91 16.51 -12.28 -12.68
C TYR A 91 17.81 -12.62 -11.98
N ASP A 92 17.73 -13.40 -10.91
CA ASP A 92 18.92 -13.90 -10.22
C ASP A 92 19.48 -15.17 -10.86
N GLU A 93 20.56 -15.71 -10.28
CA GLU A 93 21.25 -16.90 -10.81
C GLU A 93 20.35 -18.15 -10.87
N SER A 94 19.29 -18.21 -10.06
CA SER A 94 18.32 -19.31 -10.08
C SER A 94 17.24 -19.14 -11.16
N GLY A 95 17.20 -17.97 -11.81
CA GLY A 95 16.15 -17.58 -12.75
C GLY A 95 14.93 -16.96 -12.06
N GLU A 96 14.98 -16.70 -10.75
CA GLU A 96 13.90 -16.02 -10.03
C GLU A 96 13.92 -14.51 -10.31
N ARG A 97 12.74 -13.90 -10.50
CA ARG A 97 12.63 -12.46 -10.77
C ARG A 97 13.03 -11.66 -9.52
N ILE A 98 13.93 -10.70 -9.71
CA ILE A 98 14.36 -9.77 -8.66
C ILE A 98 13.25 -8.74 -8.43
N THR A 99 12.86 -8.55 -7.17
CA THR A 99 11.85 -7.56 -6.72
C THR A 99 12.35 -6.82 -5.49
N ASN A 100 11.85 -5.61 -5.24
CA ASN A 100 12.24 -4.76 -4.10
C ASN A 100 13.75 -4.55 -3.96
N ARG A 101 14.47 -4.39 -5.07
CA ARG A 101 15.92 -4.20 -5.07
C ARG A 101 16.33 -3.18 -6.12
N ILE A 102 17.48 -2.57 -5.88
CA ILE A 102 18.23 -1.81 -6.87
C ILE A 102 19.43 -2.65 -7.33
N VAL A 103 19.53 -2.82 -8.64
CA VAL A 103 20.51 -3.67 -9.33
C VAL A 103 21.43 -2.79 -10.20
N LEU A 104 22.72 -3.11 -10.19
CA LEU A 104 23.70 -2.50 -11.10
C LEU A 104 23.75 -3.31 -12.40
N HIS A 105 23.47 -2.66 -13.53
CA HIS A 105 23.52 -3.25 -14.87
C HIS A 105 24.16 -2.26 -15.84
N GLU A 106 25.19 -2.71 -16.57
CA GLU A 106 25.94 -1.88 -17.54
C GLU A 106 26.42 -0.54 -16.96
N GLY A 107 26.87 -0.55 -15.69
CA GLY A 107 27.37 0.64 -15.00
C GLY A 107 26.28 1.62 -14.56
N LYS A 108 25.00 1.25 -14.66
CA LYS A 108 23.84 2.07 -14.24
C LYS A 108 22.99 1.30 -13.22
N TYR A 109 22.36 2.04 -12.31
CA TYR A 109 21.45 1.46 -11.33
C TYR A 109 20.00 1.48 -11.82
N TYR A 110 19.31 0.37 -11.60
CA TYR A 110 17.90 0.20 -11.92
C TYR A 110 17.16 -0.34 -10.71
N GLY A 111 16.01 0.24 -10.40
CA GLY A 111 15.13 -0.22 -9.34
C GLY A 111 14.14 -1.23 -9.90
N ALA A 112 13.91 -2.32 -9.18
CA ALA A 112 12.86 -3.29 -9.44
C ALA A 112 11.80 -3.16 -8.33
N ASP A 113 10.57 -2.81 -8.70
CA ASP A 113 9.47 -2.61 -7.76
C ASP A 113 8.96 -3.92 -7.11
N LEU A 114 7.83 -3.85 -6.40
CA LEU A 114 7.17 -5.01 -5.78
C LEU A 114 6.77 -6.11 -6.77
N SER A 115 6.46 -5.73 -8.01
CA SER A 115 6.11 -6.65 -9.10
C SER A 115 7.33 -7.00 -9.97
N GLY A 116 8.50 -6.43 -9.68
CA GLY A 116 9.75 -6.61 -10.42
C GLY A 116 9.81 -5.84 -11.73
N TYR A 117 8.94 -4.84 -11.94
CA TYR A 117 9.08 -3.92 -13.06
C TYR A 117 10.22 -2.95 -12.79
N THR A 118 10.99 -2.69 -13.85
CA THR A 118 12.22 -1.93 -13.73
C THR A 118 12.01 -0.45 -14.06
N TYR A 119 12.73 0.39 -13.34
CA TYR A 119 12.81 1.82 -13.61
C TYR A 119 14.26 2.31 -13.44
N LYS A 120 14.62 3.37 -14.17
CA LYS A 120 15.94 4.01 -14.04
C LYS A 120 16.04 4.68 -12.66
N VAL A 121 17.10 4.40 -11.92
CA VAL A 121 17.44 5.10 -10.70
C VAL A 121 18.46 6.17 -11.05
N GLN A 122 18.14 7.42 -10.75
CA GLN A 122 19.07 8.53 -10.91
C GLN A 122 19.78 8.75 -9.58
N ASP A 123 21.03 8.29 -9.50
CA ASP A 123 21.87 8.57 -8.34
C ASP A 123 22.48 9.97 -8.47
N ASP A 124 22.56 10.68 -7.35
CA ASP A 124 23.34 11.91 -7.24
C ASP A 124 24.83 11.54 -7.26
N PRO A 125 25.65 12.08 -8.19
CA PRO A 125 27.08 11.83 -8.23
C PRO A 125 27.81 12.07 -6.90
N ALA A 126 27.27 12.91 -6.02
CA ALA A 126 27.81 13.16 -4.67
C ALA A 126 27.70 11.95 -3.73
N GLU A 127 26.84 10.97 -4.01
CA GLU A 127 26.59 9.81 -3.13
C GLU A 127 27.77 8.82 -3.10
N GLN A 128 28.59 8.78 -4.16
CA GLN A 128 29.80 7.96 -4.33
C GLN A 128 29.66 6.53 -3.78
N ILE A 129 28.57 5.84 -4.13
CA ILE A 129 28.21 4.54 -3.55
C ILE A 129 29.25 3.46 -3.93
N PRO A 130 29.92 2.80 -2.97
CA PRO A 130 30.82 1.68 -3.24
C PRO A 130 30.08 0.46 -3.79
N THR A 131 30.71 -0.27 -4.70
CA THR A 131 30.10 -1.43 -5.40
C THR A 131 30.29 -2.77 -4.70
N ASN A 132 31.03 -2.82 -3.59
CA ASN A 132 31.42 -4.05 -2.89
C ASN A 132 30.73 -4.25 -1.53
N LEU A 133 29.68 -3.48 -1.23
CA LEU A 133 28.94 -3.55 0.02
C LEU A 133 28.04 -4.79 0.07
N LYS A 134 28.03 -5.49 1.20
CA LYS A 134 27.18 -6.66 1.47
C LYS A 134 26.79 -6.72 2.93
N ASN A 135 25.56 -7.13 3.24
CA ASN A 135 24.98 -7.22 4.59
C ASN A 135 25.36 -6.05 5.51
N SER A 136 25.30 -4.82 4.98
CA SER A 136 25.83 -3.66 5.68
C SER A 136 25.06 -2.40 5.37
N PHE A 137 25.00 -1.53 6.39
CA PHE A 137 24.60 -0.15 6.22
C PHE A 137 25.75 0.67 5.64
N TYR A 138 25.42 1.60 4.74
CA TYR A 138 26.35 2.58 4.21
C TYR A 138 25.76 3.97 4.40
N THR A 139 26.56 4.89 4.93
CA THR A 139 26.20 6.32 5.01
C THR A 139 27.02 7.06 3.98
N SER A 140 26.35 7.75 3.07
CA SER A 140 27.00 8.51 2.02
C SER A 140 27.52 9.87 2.51
N PRO A 141 28.35 10.56 1.73
CA PRO A 141 28.83 11.90 2.07
C PRO A 141 27.71 12.95 2.26
N THR A 142 26.55 12.74 1.66
CA THR A 142 25.37 13.61 1.79
C THR A 142 24.52 13.28 3.03
N GLY A 143 24.89 12.24 3.78
CA GLY A 143 24.19 11.78 4.98
C GLY A 143 23.03 10.82 4.72
N ASN A 144 22.82 10.38 3.48
CA ASN A 144 21.85 9.35 3.17
C ASN A 144 22.36 7.98 3.63
N VAL A 145 21.46 7.17 4.19
CA VAL A 145 21.78 5.83 4.69
C VAL A 145 21.14 4.79 3.77
N TYR A 146 21.90 3.77 3.40
CA TYR A 146 21.51 2.68 2.51
C TYR A 146 21.77 1.35 3.21
N TYR A 147 21.13 0.28 2.74
CA TYR A 147 21.48 -1.08 3.14
C TYR A 147 21.67 -1.96 1.90
N PHE A 148 22.69 -2.82 1.96
CA PHE A 148 23.04 -3.77 0.91
C PHE A 148 22.84 -5.18 1.43
N ASP A 149 22.11 -6.01 0.68
CA ASP A 149 21.87 -7.40 1.05
C ASP A 149 23.10 -8.29 0.82
N ASN A 150 22.95 -9.60 1.03
CA ASN A 150 24.05 -10.56 0.89
C ASN A 150 24.59 -10.69 -0.54
N LYS A 151 23.79 -10.32 -1.56
CA LYS A 151 24.17 -10.27 -2.96
C LYS A 151 24.77 -8.90 -3.33
N GLY A 152 24.83 -7.97 -2.40
CA GLY A 152 25.29 -6.59 -2.62
C GLY A 152 24.28 -5.75 -3.38
N GLN A 153 23.00 -6.12 -3.34
CA GLN A 153 21.92 -5.36 -3.95
C GLN A 153 21.40 -4.34 -2.95
N ARG A 154 21.23 -3.09 -3.39
CA ARG A 154 20.69 -2.02 -2.55
C ARG A 154 19.20 -2.27 -2.32
N VAL A 155 18.76 -2.26 -1.08
CA VAL A 155 17.36 -2.58 -0.72
C VAL A 155 16.45 -1.36 -0.88
N ILE A 156 15.17 -1.61 -1.19
CA ILE A 156 14.08 -0.62 -1.20
C ILE A 156 12.87 -1.19 -0.44
N ASN A 157 11.92 -0.33 -0.09
CA ASN A 157 10.71 -0.63 0.67
C ASN A 157 11.02 -1.23 2.04
N PHE A 158 10.08 -2.00 2.60
CA PHE A 158 10.29 -2.70 3.87
C PHE A 158 11.35 -3.80 3.73
N TYR A 159 12.34 -3.78 4.62
CA TYR A 159 13.38 -4.79 4.69
C TYR A 159 13.77 -5.07 6.14
N THR A 160 14.02 -6.34 6.46
CA THR A 160 14.40 -6.77 7.82
C THR A 160 15.90 -7.02 7.90
N VAL A 161 16.56 -6.33 8.83
CA VAL A 161 17.99 -6.50 9.17
C VAL A 161 18.07 -6.92 10.63
N ASP A 162 18.67 -8.07 10.90
CA ASP A 162 18.86 -8.62 12.25
C ASP A 162 17.58 -8.62 13.11
N GLY A 163 16.46 -8.99 12.50
CA GLY A 163 15.14 -9.05 13.17
C GLY A 163 14.43 -7.70 13.31
N LYS A 164 15.07 -6.59 12.93
CA LYS A 164 14.47 -5.25 12.94
C LYS A 164 14.08 -4.81 11.54
N GLN A 165 12.85 -4.32 11.41
CA GLN A 165 12.31 -3.85 10.13
C GLN A 165 12.67 -2.38 9.91
N TYR A 166 13.01 -2.04 8.67
CA TYR A 166 13.33 -0.69 8.20
C TYR A 166 12.57 -0.40 6.91
N PHE A 167 12.40 0.88 6.58
CA PHE A 167 11.81 1.29 5.30
C PHE A 167 12.79 2.14 4.49
N PHE A 168 13.03 1.74 3.25
CA PHE A 168 13.88 2.43 2.29
C PHE A 168 13.03 2.98 1.14
N ASP A 169 13.29 4.20 0.70
CA ASP A 169 12.54 4.78 -0.42
C ASP A 169 12.91 4.17 -1.78
N SER A 170 12.32 4.68 -2.87
CA SER A 170 12.57 4.20 -4.24
C SER A 170 14.01 4.43 -4.72
N TYR A 171 14.81 5.25 -4.02
CA TYR A 171 16.24 5.43 -4.27
C TYR A 171 17.10 4.59 -3.32
N GLY A 172 16.48 3.79 -2.46
CA GLY A 172 17.14 2.96 -1.45
C GLY A 172 17.60 3.72 -0.21
N ARG A 173 17.14 4.97 -0.01
CA ARG A 173 17.51 5.78 1.16
C ARG A 173 16.64 5.40 2.35
N LEU A 174 17.26 5.21 3.50
CA LEU A 174 16.58 4.91 4.76
C LEU A 174 15.69 6.10 5.16
N VAL A 175 14.40 5.84 5.27
CA VAL A 175 13.42 6.83 5.68
C VAL A 175 13.44 6.97 7.20
N LYS A 176 13.30 8.21 7.70
CA LYS A 176 13.25 8.53 9.13
C LYS A 176 12.28 9.68 9.41
N ASN A 177 11.68 9.66 10.60
CA ASN A 177 10.83 10.71 11.20
C ASN A 177 9.70 11.20 10.29
N ARG A 178 8.99 10.30 9.60
CA ARG A 178 7.89 10.71 8.71
C ARG A 178 6.85 9.64 8.50
N PHE A 179 5.66 10.08 8.10
CA PHE A 179 4.64 9.21 7.55
C PHE A 179 5.04 8.76 6.14
N ILE A 180 4.71 7.51 5.82
CA ILE A 180 4.82 6.94 4.49
C ILE A 180 3.53 6.18 4.18
N ASP A 181 3.13 6.20 2.91
CA ASP A 181 2.11 5.31 2.39
C ASP A 181 2.81 4.17 1.65
N PHE A 182 2.45 2.95 2.00
CA PHE A 182 2.96 1.75 1.37
C PHE A 182 1.80 0.78 1.15
N THR A 183 1.61 0.39 -0.10
CA THR A 183 0.41 -0.29 -0.58
C THR A 183 -0.86 0.51 -0.23
N GLU A 184 -1.72 -0.03 0.61
CA GLU A 184 -3.00 0.56 1.05
C GLU A 184 -2.94 1.10 2.49
N TYR A 185 -1.78 0.97 3.15
CA TYR A 185 -1.59 1.32 4.56
C TYR A 185 -0.66 2.52 4.72
N THR A 186 -0.90 3.30 5.77
CA THR A 186 0.01 4.37 6.20
C THR A 186 0.80 3.90 7.41
N PHE A 187 2.10 4.22 7.44
CA PHE A 187 3.00 3.91 8.55
C PHE A 187 3.69 5.20 9.02
N TYR A 188 4.21 5.21 10.24
CA TYR A 188 5.19 6.21 10.66
C TYR A 188 6.54 5.56 10.91
N ILE A 189 7.56 6.04 10.21
CA ILE A 189 8.93 5.58 10.38
C ILE A 189 9.62 6.47 11.40
N GLY A 190 10.05 5.87 12.52
CA GLY A 190 10.71 6.55 13.63
C GLY A 190 12.11 7.06 13.27
N GLY A 191 12.74 7.77 14.23
CA GLY A 191 14.06 8.36 14.03
C GLY A 191 15.19 7.35 13.86
N ASP A 192 14.99 6.12 14.33
CA ASP A 192 15.91 5.01 14.15
C ASP A 192 15.73 4.27 12.81
N GLY A 193 14.73 4.67 12.01
CA GLY A 193 14.41 4.07 10.72
C GLY A 193 13.45 2.88 10.78
N SER A 194 12.98 2.51 11.98
CA SER A 194 11.99 1.44 12.14
C SER A 194 10.56 1.98 12.23
N PRO A 195 9.55 1.22 11.75
CA PRO A 195 8.15 1.62 11.87
C PRO A 195 7.68 1.57 13.32
N TYR A 196 6.84 2.53 13.72
CA TYR A 196 6.07 2.44 14.97
C TYR A 196 5.03 1.32 14.86
N LYS A 197 4.90 0.54 15.93
CA LYS A 197 4.02 -0.64 16.01
C LYS A 197 3.41 -0.75 17.40
N ASN A 198 2.28 -1.46 17.48
CA ASN A 198 1.68 -1.92 18.73
C ASN A 198 1.52 -0.83 19.80
N GLY A 199 0.98 0.33 19.44
CA GLY A 199 0.77 1.33 20.46
C GLY A 199 0.45 2.73 20.00
N LEU A 200 0.31 3.59 21.01
CA LEU A 200 0.02 5.00 20.90
C LEU A 200 1.32 5.81 20.94
N TYR A 201 1.55 6.65 19.94
CA TYR A 201 2.76 7.47 19.82
C TYR A 201 2.39 8.94 19.63
N LYS A 202 3.13 9.82 20.30
CA LYS A 202 3.04 11.26 20.09
C LYS A 202 3.91 11.66 18.91
N ILE A 203 3.30 12.25 17.88
CA ILE A 203 3.99 12.77 16.70
C ILE A 203 3.60 14.24 16.56
N GLY A 204 4.56 15.13 16.83
CA GLY A 204 4.28 16.55 16.95
C GLY A 204 3.30 16.83 18.10
N LYS A 205 2.16 17.45 17.78
CA LYS A 205 1.12 17.81 18.75
C LYS A 205 0.01 16.77 18.92
N TYR A 206 0.05 15.68 18.15
CA TYR A 206 -1.05 14.72 18.08
C TYR A 206 -0.60 13.32 18.47
N TYR A 207 -1.54 12.51 18.92
CA TYR A 207 -1.35 11.10 19.19
C TYR A 207 -1.93 10.25 18.06
N TYR A 208 -1.23 9.16 17.73
CA TYR A 208 -1.59 8.22 16.68
C TYR A 208 -1.43 6.80 17.22
N TYR A 209 -2.33 5.91 16.84
CA TYR A 209 -2.25 4.50 17.22
C TYR A 209 -1.84 3.65 16.02
N PHE A 210 -0.82 2.81 16.20
CA PHE A 210 -0.31 1.90 15.18
C PHE A 210 -0.55 0.46 15.60
N GLY A 211 -1.05 -0.35 14.67
CA GLY A 211 -1.36 -1.76 14.88
C GLY A 211 -0.12 -2.66 14.92
N GLU A 212 -0.37 -3.97 14.88
CA GLU A 212 0.66 -5.00 15.02
C GLU A 212 1.72 -4.96 13.92
N TYR A 213 1.30 -4.64 12.70
CA TYR A 213 2.18 -4.57 11.55
C TYR A 213 2.69 -3.14 11.30
N GLY A 214 2.26 -2.18 12.12
CA GLY A 214 2.67 -0.77 12.09
C GLY A 214 1.75 0.12 11.28
N GLU A 215 0.64 -0.42 10.79
CA GLU A 215 -0.41 0.30 10.10
C GLU A 215 -1.09 1.32 11.03
N LEU A 216 -1.28 2.54 10.55
CA LEU A 216 -1.97 3.60 11.26
C LEU A 216 -3.46 3.31 11.32
N TYR A 217 -4.04 3.34 12.52
CA TYR A 217 -5.48 3.20 12.71
C TYR A 217 -6.18 4.53 12.43
N ARG A 218 -7.23 4.46 11.61
CA ARG A 218 -8.09 5.60 11.22
C ARG A 218 -9.55 5.17 11.31
N GLU A 219 -10.41 6.13 11.64
CA GLU A 219 -11.87 5.96 11.68
C GLU A 219 -12.33 4.76 12.53
N THR A 220 -11.61 4.47 13.61
CA THR A 220 -11.81 3.26 14.41
C THR A 220 -11.62 3.52 15.90
N ILE A 221 -12.06 2.57 16.73
CA ILE A 221 -11.86 2.58 18.17
C ILE A 221 -10.51 1.92 18.49
N VAL A 222 -9.70 2.58 19.30
CA VAL A 222 -8.43 2.07 19.82
C VAL A 222 -8.55 1.87 21.32
N ASN A 223 -7.90 0.83 21.84
CA ASN A 223 -7.79 0.57 23.26
C ASN A 223 -6.38 0.94 23.73
N TYR A 224 -6.28 1.81 24.72
CA TYR A 224 -5.01 2.18 25.34
C TYR A 224 -5.17 2.21 26.86
N ASN A 225 -4.34 1.45 27.57
CA ASN A 225 -4.36 1.32 29.04
C ASN A 225 -5.77 1.06 29.63
N GLY A 226 -6.55 0.18 28.99
CA GLY A 226 -7.90 -0.19 29.44
C GLY A 226 -8.99 0.85 29.17
N LYS A 227 -8.65 1.96 28.49
CA LYS A 227 -9.61 2.98 28.03
C LYS A 227 -9.77 2.92 26.52
N THR A 228 -10.97 3.26 26.05
CA THR A 228 -11.30 3.36 24.64
C THR A 228 -11.19 4.79 24.16
N TYR A 229 -10.57 4.98 22.99
CA TYR A 229 -10.49 6.26 22.30
C TYR A 229 -10.90 6.08 20.84
N TYR A 230 -11.35 7.15 20.19
CA TYR A 230 -11.65 7.14 18.77
C TYR A 230 -10.51 7.81 17.99
N ALA A 231 -9.98 7.11 16.98
CA ALA A 231 -9.07 7.67 15.98
C ALA A 231 -9.89 8.26 14.84
N ASN A 232 -9.70 9.54 14.54
CA ASN A 232 -10.45 10.20 13.46
C ASN A 232 -9.93 9.81 12.06
N TRP A 233 -10.46 10.43 11.01
CA TRP A 233 -10.06 10.15 9.63
C TRP A 233 -8.60 10.50 9.29
N TYR A 234 -7.97 11.39 10.06
CA TYR A 234 -6.53 11.66 9.98
C TYR A 234 -5.69 10.69 10.81
N GLY A 235 -6.32 9.77 11.55
CA GLY A 235 -5.68 8.86 12.51
C GLY A 235 -5.34 9.50 13.85
N VAL A 236 -5.78 10.74 14.10
CA VAL A 236 -5.53 11.44 15.37
C VAL A 236 -6.43 10.85 16.44
N VAL A 237 -5.80 10.40 17.52
CA VAL A 237 -6.45 9.95 18.75
C VAL A 237 -6.52 11.14 19.70
N ASN A 238 -7.75 11.54 20.07
CA ASN A 238 -7.95 12.67 20.99
C ASN A 238 -7.78 12.20 22.44
N ILE A 239 -6.53 12.20 22.88
CA ILE A 239 -6.10 11.83 24.23
C ILE A 239 -5.21 12.95 24.78
N LYS A 240 -5.34 13.24 26.07
CA LYS A 240 -4.54 14.27 26.73
C LYS A 240 -3.21 13.71 27.20
N ASP A 241 -2.20 14.57 27.26
CA ASP A 241 -0.84 14.19 27.70
C ASP A 241 -0.85 13.52 29.09
N GLU A 242 -1.73 13.95 30.01
CA GLU A 242 -1.80 13.39 31.36
C GLU A 242 -2.33 11.94 31.40
N GLU A 243 -3.00 11.50 30.34
CA GLU A 243 -3.52 10.13 30.22
C GLU A 243 -2.51 9.16 29.59
N VAL A 244 -1.42 9.69 29.02
CA VAL A 244 -0.33 8.92 28.43
C VAL A 244 0.82 8.90 29.43
N THR A 245 0.71 8.01 30.42
CA THR A 245 1.81 7.73 31.35
C THR A 245 2.82 6.76 30.72
N PRO A 246 4.14 6.98 30.91
CA PRO A 246 5.18 6.05 30.50
C PRO A 246 5.18 4.75 31.33
#